data_AF-A0A3E4LZZ5-F1
#
_entry.id   AF-A0A3E4LZZ5-F1
#
_cell.length_a   1.000
_cell.length_b   1.000
_cell.length_c   1.000
_cell.angle_alpha   90.00
_cell.angle_beta   90.00
_cell.angle_gamma   90.00
#
_symmetry.space_group_name_H-M   'P 1'
#
loop_
_entity.id
_entity.type
_entity.pdbx_description
1 polymer ?
#
loop_
_entity_poly.entity_id
_entity_poly.type
_entity_poly.pdbx_seq_one_letter_code
_entity_poly.pdbx_strand_id
1 'polypeptide(L)'
;MSSRTRIVVLHMKEIIYTAIFAALAILLIILLIVMFRPSGKSAASGEKKQYTPGVYTSTLTLNNTNLEVEVAVTDSEISSIRFSNLDETVTTMFPLVQPALEDIADQICRTQSLENISFPEDAPYTSQLILNAVTQAVEKATVQ
;
A
#
# COMPACT_ATOMS: atom_id res chain seq x y z
N MET A 1 -38.79 -44.68 -36.56
CA MET A 1 -38.05 -43.63 -35.83
C MET A 1 -38.83 -43.33 -34.55
N SER A 2 -38.34 -43.73 -33.37
CA SER A 2 -39.06 -43.59 -32.10
C SER A 2 -38.46 -42.43 -31.30
N SER A 3 -39.20 -41.32 -31.20
CA SER A 3 -38.83 -40.17 -30.39
C SER A 3 -39.24 -40.43 -28.93
N ARG A 4 -38.26 -40.79 -28.10
CA ARG A 4 -38.42 -40.82 -26.64
C ARG A 4 -38.37 -39.39 -26.10
N THR A 5 -39.51 -38.76 -25.92
CA THR A 5 -39.61 -37.50 -25.16
C THR A 5 -39.53 -37.84 -23.68
N ARG A 6 -38.41 -37.50 -23.02
CA ARG A 6 -38.30 -37.61 -21.55
C ARG A 6 -38.95 -36.39 -20.92
N ILE A 7 -40.12 -36.59 -20.32
CA ILE A 7 -40.82 -35.57 -19.56
C ILE A 7 -40.10 -35.46 -18.21
N VAL A 8 -39.40 -34.34 -18.00
CA VAL A 8 -38.69 -34.05 -16.74
C VAL A 8 -39.67 -33.30 -15.82
N VAL A 9 -40.12 -33.96 -14.76
CA VAL A 9 -40.96 -33.34 -13.73
C VAL A 9 -40.04 -32.58 -12.77
N LEU A 10 -39.88 -31.28 -13.00
CA LEU A 10 -39.14 -30.41 -12.09
C LEU A 10 -40.01 -30.02 -10.89
N HIS A 11 -39.54 -30.37 -9.69
CA HIS A 11 -40.15 -29.95 -8.45
C HIS A 11 -39.83 -28.46 -8.22
N MET A 12 -40.79 -27.58 -8.56
CA MET A 12 -40.65 -26.11 -8.48
C MET A 12 -40.10 -25.60 -7.14
N LYS A 13 -40.40 -26.29 -6.04
CA LYS A 13 -39.94 -25.95 -4.69
C LYS A 13 -38.41 -26.03 -4.54
N GLU A 14 -37.75 -26.97 -5.22
CA GLU A 14 -36.29 -27.18 -5.10
C GLU A 14 -35.50 -26.25 -6.03
N ILE A 15 -36.09 -25.82 -7.15
CA ILE A 15 -35.49 -24.88 -8.10
C ILE A 15 -35.25 -23.52 -7.44
N ILE A 16 -36.19 -23.07 -6.61
CA ILE A 16 -36.12 -21.77 -5.94
C ILE A 16 -34.90 -21.72 -5.02
N TYR A 17 -34.69 -22.74 -4.18
CA TYR A 17 -33.52 -22.80 -3.31
C TYR A 17 -32.21 -22.90 -4.10
N THR A 18 -32.22 -23.67 -5.19
CA THR A 18 -31.05 -23.79 -6.08
C THR A 18 -30.70 -22.45 -6.74
N ALA A 19 -31.70 -21.69 -7.18
CA ALA A 19 -31.52 -20.37 -7.78
C ALA A 19 -30.97 -19.35 -6.77
N ILE A 20 -31.52 -19.34 -5.54
CA ILE A 20 -31.04 -18.46 -4.45
C ILE A 20 -29.60 -18.80 -4.10
N PHE A 21 -29.28 -20.09 -3.93
CA PHE A 21 -27.93 -20.53 -3.60
C PHE A 21 -26.93 -20.21 -4.70
N ALA A 22 -27.30 -20.40 -5.98
CA ALA A 22 -26.46 -20.04 -7.11
C ALA A 22 -26.18 -18.53 -7.17
N ALA A 23 -27.19 -17.68 -6.89
CA ALA A 23 -27.00 -16.24 -6.86
C ALA A 23 -26.04 -15.82 -5.72
N LEU A 24 -26.18 -16.42 -4.54
CA LEU A 24 -25.28 -16.19 -3.41
C LEU A 24 -23.86 -16.67 -3.71
N ALA A 25 -23.70 -17.82 -4.38
CA ALA A 25 -22.38 -18.32 -4.78
C ALA A 25 -21.70 -17.38 -5.78
N ILE A 26 -22.43 -16.86 -6.77
CA ILE A 26 -21.91 -15.87 -7.72
C ILE A 26 -21.51 -14.58 -7.01
N LEU A 27 -22.34 -14.08 -6.08
CA LEU A 27 -22.02 -12.91 -5.26
C LEU A 27 -20.73 -13.13 -4.45
N LEU A 28 -20.57 -14.31 -3.86
CA LEU A 28 -19.39 -14.68 -3.08
C LEU A 28 -18.13 -14.77 -3.98
N ILE A 29 -18.25 -15.33 -5.19
CA ILE A 29 -17.16 -15.34 -6.19
C ILE A 29 -16.75 -13.93 -6.59
N ILE A 30 -17.71 -13.02 -6.82
CA ILE A 30 -17.42 -11.60 -7.13
C ILE A 30 -16.68 -10.96 -5.95
N LEU A 31 -17.12 -11.21 -4.71
CA LEU A 31 -16.48 -10.69 -3.51
C LEU A 31 -15.05 -11.24 -3.35
N LEU A 32 -14.84 -12.53 -3.62
CA LEU A 32 -13.51 -13.13 -3.65
C LEU A 32 -12.65 -12.52 -4.74
N ILE A 33 -13.18 -12.26 -5.95
CA ILE A 33 -12.41 -11.59 -7.01
C ILE A 33 -12.08 -10.15 -6.62
N VAL A 34 -12.93 -9.44 -5.86
CA VAL A 34 -12.65 -8.09 -5.36
C VAL A 34 -11.60 -8.10 -4.25
N MET A 35 -11.64 -9.06 -3.33
CA MET A 35 -10.67 -9.19 -2.23
C MET A 35 -9.33 -9.83 -2.63
N PHE A 36 -9.35 -10.83 -3.53
CA PHE A 36 -8.17 -11.46 -4.10
C PHE A 36 -7.69 -10.76 -5.37
N ARG A 37 -8.38 -9.71 -5.82
CA ARG A 37 -7.75 -8.76 -6.74
C ARG A 37 -6.52 -8.27 -6.00
N PRO A 38 -5.30 -8.49 -6.50
CA PRO A 38 -4.15 -7.87 -5.90
C PRO A 38 -4.44 -6.37 -5.86
N SER A 39 -4.47 -5.79 -4.67
CA SER A 39 -4.46 -4.34 -4.51
C SER A 39 -3.16 -3.72 -5.05
N GLY A 40 -2.27 -4.53 -5.64
CA GLY A 40 -1.17 -4.10 -6.49
C GLY A 40 -1.68 -3.65 -7.85
N LYS A 41 -2.11 -2.39 -7.92
CA LYS A 41 -2.11 -1.68 -9.18
C LYS A 41 -0.69 -1.18 -9.40
N SER A 42 0.09 -1.94 -10.16
CA SER A 42 1.02 -1.39 -11.15
C SER A 42 1.45 -2.50 -12.11
N ALA A 43 1.09 -2.26 -13.37
CA ALA A 43 1.55 -3.02 -14.50
C ALA A 43 3.07 -2.94 -14.61
N ALA A 44 3.66 -4.01 -15.15
CA ALA A 44 5.01 -4.00 -15.66
C ALA A 44 5.28 -2.73 -16.49
N SER A 45 6.22 -1.91 -16.02
CA SER A 45 6.93 -0.93 -16.84
C SER A 45 8.40 -1.29 -16.71
N GLY A 46 9.05 -1.54 -17.84
CA GLY A 46 10.38 -2.13 -17.89
C GLY A 46 11.41 -1.40 -17.03
N GLU A 47 12.32 -2.19 -16.48
CA GLU A 47 13.50 -1.79 -15.71
C GLU A 47 14.25 -0.64 -16.40
N LYS A 48 13.84 0.60 -16.12
CA LYS A 48 14.76 1.72 -16.13
C LYS A 48 15.34 1.74 -14.72
N LYS A 49 16.66 1.58 -14.61
CA LYS A 49 17.39 1.91 -13.37
C LYS A 49 17.03 3.34 -12.98
N GLN A 50 16.07 3.48 -12.08
CA GLN A 50 15.55 4.77 -11.63
C GLN A 50 16.34 5.25 -10.41
N TYR A 51 16.88 4.29 -9.65
CA TYR A 51 17.63 4.54 -8.44
C TYR A 51 18.97 3.82 -8.46
N THR A 52 19.95 4.38 -7.76
CA THR A 52 21.17 3.68 -7.37
C THR A 52 20.86 2.86 -6.12
N PRO A 53 20.97 1.52 -6.15
CA PRO A 53 20.69 0.69 -5.00
C PRO A 53 21.55 1.10 -3.80
N GLY A 54 20.93 1.31 -2.65
CA GLY A 54 21.62 1.82 -1.49
C GLY A 54 20.69 2.28 -0.39
N VAL A 55 21.32 2.76 0.69
CA VAL A 55 20.64 3.33 1.85
C VAL A 55 21.00 4.80 1.90
N TYR A 56 19.97 5.66 1.88
CA TYR A 56 20.12 7.10 1.83
C TYR A 56 19.50 7.73 3.06
N THR A 57 20.26 8.59 3.71
CA THR A 57 19.83 9.25 4.95
C THR A 57 19.58 10.74 4.70
N SER A 58 18.52 11.26 5.32
CA SER A 58 18.25 12.70 5.43
C SER A 58 17.93 13.07 6.87
N THR A 59 18.08 14.36 7.19
CA THR A 59 17.84 14.86 8.54
C THR A 59 16.50 15.56 8.59
N LEU A 60 15.73 15.23 9.61
CA LEU A 60 14.44 15.78 9.98
C LEU A 60 14.58 16.45 11.34
N THR A 61 14.51 17.78 11.39
CA THR A 61 14.56 18.52 12.65
C THR A 61 13.15 18.77 13.18
N LEU A 62 12.85 18.18 14.35
CA LEU A 62 11.62 18.43 15.09
C LEU A 62 11.94 19.23 16.36
N ASN A 63 11.50 20.49 16.38
CA ASN A 63 11.76 21.43 17.47
C ASN A 63 13.27 21.61 17.73
N ASN A 64 13.86 20.81 18.62
CA ASN A 64 15.30 20.80 18.93
C ASN A 64 15.96 19.42 18.79
N THR A 65 15.22 18.42 18.28
CA THR A 65 15.71 17.07 18.09
C THR A 65 15.92 16.80 16.61
N ASN A 66 17.10 16.28 16.26
CA ASN A 66 17.39 15.82 14.91
C ASN A 66 17.11 14.32 14.82
N LEU A 67 16.20 13.96 13.93
CA LEU A 67 15.91 12.60 13.53
C LEU A 67 16.50 12.36 12.15
N GLU A 68 16.99 11.16 11.93
CA GLU A 68 17.55 10.72 10.67
C GLU A 68 16.56 9.76 10.03
N VAL A 69 16.08 10.14 8.84
CA VAL A 69 15.22 9.31 8.02
C VAL A 69 16.09 8.54 7.05
N GLU A 70 16.05 7.23 7.16
CA GLU A 70 16.74 6.28 6.30
C GLU A 70 15.78 5.73 5.26
N VAL A 71 16.17 5.82 3.98
CA VAL A 71 15.43 5.30 2.84
C VAL A 71 16.30 4.28 2.12
N ALA A 72 15.85 3.02 2.13
CA ALA A 72 16.48 1.93 1.40
C ALA A 72 15.80 1.79 0.04
N VAL A 73 16.60 1.77 -1.02
CA VAL A 73 16.13 1.61 -2.41
C VAL A 73 16.85 0.46 -3.09
N THR A 74 16.15 -0.17 -4.03
CA THR A 74 16.73 -1.10 -5.01
C THR A 74 17.02 -0.36 -6.32
N ASP A 75 17.26 -1.06 -7.42
CA ASP A 75 17.47 -0.44 -8.74
C ASP A 75 16.22 0.24 -9.30
N SER A 76 15.03 -0.17 -8.83
CA SER A 76 13.75 0.22 -9.43
C SER A 76 12.69 0.63 -8.42
N GLU A 77 12.80 0.24 -7.14
CA GLU A 77 11.78 0.52 -6.12
C GLU A 77 12.36 0.99 -4.79
N ILE A 78 11.59 1.82 -4.08
CA ILE A 78 11.81 2.17 -2.68
C ILE A 78 11.35 0.99 -1.83
N SER A 79 12.27 0.41 -1.05
CA SER A 79 12.04 -0.83 -0.30
C SER A 79 11.61 -0.59 1.14
N SER A 80 12.18 0.40 1.82
CA SER A 80 11.77 0.74 3.18
C SER A 80 12.18 2.15 3.55
N ILE A 81 11.39 2.76 4.43
CA ILE A 81 11.66 4.06 5.02
C ILE A 81 11.54 3.91 6.54
N ARG A 82 12.54 4.35 7.30
CA ARG A 82 12.59 4.22 8.78
C ARG A 82 13.37 5.37 9.41
N PHE A 83 13.21 5.56 10.72
CA PHE A 83 14.13 6.40 11.48
C PHE A 83 15.36 5.58 11.90
N SER A 84 16.57 6.11 11.76
CA SER A 84 17.81 5.42 12.18
C SER A 84 18.13 5.64 13.66
N ASN A 85 17.78 6.81 14.22
CA ASN A 85 18.16 7.24 15.56
C ASN A 85 16.96 7.55 16.49
N LEU A 86 15.80 6.92 16.23
CA LEU A 86 14.63 7.10 17.07
C LEU A 86 14.83 6.46 18.46
N ASP A 87 14.68 7.24 19.52
CA ASP A 87 14.80 6.78 20.91
C ASP A 87 13.49 6.90 21.72
N GLU A 88 13.47 6.28 22.90
CA GLU A 88 12.31 6.26 23.81
C GLU A 88 11.85 7.66 24.24
N THR A 89 12.77 8.62 24.33
CA THR A 89 12.44 10.00 24.73
C THR A 89 11.65 10.69 23.64
N VAL A 90 12.05 10.51 22.37
CA VAL A 90 11.38 11.11 21.21
C VAL A 90 10.02 10.48 21.01
N THR A 91 9.90 9.17 21.13
CA THR A 91 8.59 8.48 21.02
C THR A 91 7.64 8.87 22.15
N THR A 92 8.16 9.16 23.36
CA THR A 92 7.36 9.66 24.47
C THR A 92 6.93 11.12 24.27
N MET A 93 7.82 11.99 23.78
CA MET A 93 7.51 13.41 23.56
C MET A 93 6.69 13.66 22.29
N PHE A 94 6.90 12.84 21.27
CA PHE A 94 6.28 12.94 19.95
C PHE A 94 5.69 11.59 19.52
N PRO A 95 4.64 11.11 20.21
CA PRO A 95 4.08 9.76 19.97
C PRO A 95 3.53 9.56 18.56
N LEU A 96 3.20 10.65 17.86
CA LEU A 96 2.64 10.60 16.51
C LEU A 96 3.70 10.57 15.40
N VAL A 97 4.98 10.77 15.72
CA VAL A 97 6.05 10.86 14.70
C VAL A 97 6.31 9.52 14.03
N GLN A 98 6.40 8.46 14.82
CA GLN A 98 6.59 7.10 14.30
C GLN A 98 5.39 6.62 13.46
N PRO A 99 4.13 6.67 13.95
CA PRO A 99 3.00 6.23 13.14
C PRO A 99 2.82 7.09 11.87
N ALA A 100 3.10 8.40 11.93
CA ALA A 100 3.07 9.23 10.72
C ALA A 100 4.13 8.81 9.69
N LEU A 101 5.35 8.45 10.13
CA LEU A 101 6.36 7.91 9.22
C LEU A 101 5.93 6.57 8.63
N GLU A 102 5.41 5.67 9.45
CA GLU A 102 4.98 4.34 9.01
C GLU A 102 3.83 4.42 7.98
N ASP A 103 2.86 5.30 8.19
CA ASP A 103 1.76 5.55 7.24
C ASP A 103 2.26 6.16 5.92
N ILE A 104 3.20 7.11 5.98
CA ILE A 104 3.82 7.69 4.78
C ILE A 104 4.67 6.64 4.06
N ALA A 105 5.41 5.83 4.81
CA ALA A 105 6.27 4.79 4.28
C ALA A 105 5.45 3.71 3.56
N ASP A 106 4.35 3.24 4.15
CA ASP A 106 3.46 2.26 3.52
C ASP A 106 2.86 2.83 2.22
N GLN A 107 2.41 4.09 2.24
CA GLN A 107 1.89 4.75 1.04
C GLN A 107 2.95 4.83 -0.06
N ILE A 108 4.16 5.32 0.24
CA ILE A 108 5.24 5.47 -0.73
C ILE A 108 5.70 4.11 -1.27
N CYS A 109 5.86 3.10 -0.41
CA CYS A 109 6.28 1.77 -0.85
C CYS A 109 5.21 1.10 -1.73
N ARG A 110 3.92 1.41 -1.52
CA ARG A 110 2.82 0.85 -2.32
C ARG A 110 2.56 1.58 -3.63
N THR A 111 2.68 2.90 -3.65
CA THR A 111 2.45 3.72 -4.84
C THR A 111 3.71 3.93 -5.67
N GLN A 112 4.89 3.72 -5.07
CA GLN A 112 6.19 4.08 -5.63
C GLN A 112 6.22 5.56 -6.10
N SER A 113 5.50 6.43 -5.39
CA SER A 113 5.41 7.86 -5.68
C SER A 113 5.50 8.67 -4.39
N LEU A 114 6.09 9.86 -4.50
CA LEU A 114 6.18 10.86 -3.44
C LEU A 114 5.03 11.88 -3.52
N GLU A 115 4.15 11.73 -4.50
CA GLU A 115 3.03 12.64 -4.79
C GLU A 115 1.73 12.07 -4.25
N ASN A 116 0.78 12.95 -3.91
CA ASN A 116 -0.56 12.56 -3.45
C ASN A 116 -0.56 11.66 -2.20
N ILE A 117 0.38 11.91 -1.29
CA ILE A 117 0.43 11.26 0.02
C ILE A 117 -0.67 11.87 0.91
N SER A 118 -1.47 11.00 1.50
CA SER A 118 -2.48 11.38 2.49
C SER A 118 -1.80 11.59 3.84
N PHE A 119 -2.10 12.73 4.47
CA PHE A 119 -1.58 13.05 5.79
C PHE A 119 -2.64 12.86 6.87
N PRO A 120 -2.26 12.35 8.06
CA PRO A 120 -3.12 12.37 9.23
C PRO A 120 -3.55 13.80 9.59
N GLU A 121 -4.83 14.00 9.89
CA GLU A 121 -5.41 15.30 10.24
C GLU A 121 -4.85 15.86 11.55
N ASP A 122 -4.41 14.98 12.44
CA ASP A 122 -3.85 15.26 13.76
C ASP A 122 -2.37 15.65 13.73
N ALA A 123 -1.64 15.35 12.64
CA ALA A 123 -0.21 15.68 12.51
C ALA A 123 0.21 16.15 11.09
N PRO A 124 -0.47 17.14 10.47
CA PRO A 124 -0.22 17.54 9.10
C PRO A 124 1.17 18.17 8.91
N TYR A 125 1.62 18.98 9.87
CA TYR A 125 2.93 19.65 9.80
C TYR A 125 4.09 18.65 9.92
N THR A 126 4.00 17.72 10.89
CA THR A 126 4.98 16.65 11.08
C THR A 126 5.07 15.76 9.84
N SER A 127 3.92 15.39 9.28
CA SER A 127 3.82 14.58 8.07
C SER A 127 4.48 15.24 6.86
N GLN A 128 4.31 16.56 6.70
CA GLN A 128 5.00 17.32 5.66
C GLN A 128 6.51 17.35 5.85
N LEU A 129 6.99 17.55 7.08
CA LEU A 129 8.42 17.53 7.35
C LEU A 129 9.01 16.14 7.06
N ILE A 130 8.34 15.08 7.47
CA ILE A 130 8.71 13.69 7.17
C ILE A 130 8.76 13.47 5.66
N LEU A 131 7.71 13.84 4.92
CA LEU A 131 7.68 13.69 3.47
C LEU A 131 8.84 14.43 2.80
N ASN A 132 9.13 15.66 3.22
CA ASN A 132 10.28 16.42 2.71
C ASN A 132 11.61 15.70 2.97
N ALA A 133 11.80 15.16 4.18
CA ALA A 133 12.99 14.40 4.52
C ALA A 133 13.11 13.13 3.64
N VAL A 134 12.01 12.40 3.44
CA VAL A 134 11.98 11.23 2.55
C VAL A 134 12.31 11.63 1.11
N THR A 135 11.69 12.69 0.58
CA THR A 135 11.97 13.21 -0.77
C THR A 135 13.44 13.55 -0.95
N GLN A 136 14.05 14.24 0.02
CA GLN A 136 15.48 14.54 -0.04
C GLN A 136 16.37 13.28 -0.04
N ALA A 137 16.00 12.25 0.72
CA ALA A 137 16.73 10.99 0.71
C ALA A 137 16.58 10.26 -0.64
N VAL A 138 15.37 10.25 -1.22
CA VAL A 138 15.09 9.66 -2.53
C VAL A 138 15.78 10.42 -3.67
N GLU A 139 15.83 11.76 -3.61
CA GLU A 139 16.57 12.57 -4.59
C GLU A 139 18.08 12.29 -4.61
N LYS A 140 18.67 11.88 -3.47
CA LYS A 140 20.07 11.42 -3.44
C LYS A 140 20.23 10.05 -4.10
N ALA A 141 19.15 9.29 -4.18
CA ALA A 141 19.12 7.95 -4.75
C ALA A 141 18.85 7.93 -6.26
N THR A 142 18.19 8.96 -6.81
CA THR A 142 17.87 9.03 -8.23
C THR A 142 19.14 9.17 -9.07
N VAL A 143 19.24 8.34 -10.12
CA VAL A 143 20.29 8.47 -11.13
C VAL A 143 19.87 9.61 -12.05
N GLN A 144 20.60 10.74 -12.02
CA GLN A 144 20.42 11.83 -12.99
C GLN A 144 20.88 11.43 -14.40
#